data_AF-A0A3D2FQE8-F1
#
_entry.id   AF-A0A3D2FQE8-F1
#
_cell.length_a   1.000
_cell.length_b   1.000
_cell.length_c   1.000
_cell.angle_alpha   90.00
_cell.angle_beta   90.00
_cell.angle_gamma   90.00
#
_symmetry.space_group_name_H-M   'P 1'
#
loop_
_entity.id
_entity.type
_entity.pdbx_description
1 polymer ?
#
loop_
_entity_poly.entity_id
_entity_poly.type
_entity_poly.pdbx_seq_one_letter_code
_entity_poly.pdbx_strand_id
1 'polypeptide(L)'
;GDKIVFLRQIMPGPGDKSYGIHVAQMAGLPKQVISRATEILNYHIQNHPTESKSEIPVADNQLSMFEKAESKLKEDLSKLDVLNISPLDAIQQLDALKKKHGL
;
A
#
# COMPACT_ATOMS: atom_id res chain seq x y z
N GLY A 1 30.53 -18.23 -2.25
CA GLY A 1 29.38 -19.11 -2.00
C GLY A 1 28.16 -18.22 -2.00
N ASP A 2 27.11 -18.62 -2.71
CA ASP A 2 25.76 -18.00 -2.76
C ASP A 2 24.82 -18.93 -3.56
N LYS A 3 24.93 -20.25 -3.34
CA LYS A 3 24.15 -21.24 -4.10
C LYS A 3 23.01 -21.73 -3.21
N ILE A 4 21.78 -21.43 -3.61
CA ILE A 4 20.59 -22.04 -3.05
C ILE A 4 20.39 -23.43 -3.67
N VAL A 5 20.05 -24.40 -2.81
CA VAL A 5 19.67 -25.75 -3.22
C VAL A 5 18.19 -25.94 -2.94
N PHE A 6 17.41 -26.22 -3.99
CA PHE A 6 15.98 -26.48 -3.86
C PHE A 6 15.74 -27.97 -3.59
N LEU A 7 15.24 -28.28 -2.39
CA LEU A 7 14.95 -29.66 -1.97
C LEU A 7 13.75 -30.29 -2.69
N ARG A 8 12.87 -29.47 -3.31
CA ARG A 8 11.65 -29.91 -4.03
C ARG A 8 10.71 -30.79 -3.19
N GLN A 9 10.69 -30.54 -1.88
CA GLN A 9 9.83 -31.24 -0.93
C GLN A 9 8.81 -30.26 -0.34
N ILE A 10 7.58 -30.76 -0.13
CA ILE A 10 6.50 -30.02 0.53
C ILE A 10 6.48 -30.46 1.98
N MET A 11 6.62 -29.52 2.91
CA MET A 11 6.48 -29.76 4.34
C MET A 11 5.27 -29.00 4.90
N PRO A 12 4.54 -29.56 5.88
CA PRO A 12 3.47 -28.85 6.55
C PRO A 12 4.01 -27.68 7.39
N GLY A 13 3.27 -26.58 7.42
CA GLY A 13 3.64 -25.37 8.17
C GLY A 13 4.04 -24.20 7.26
N PRO A 14 4.18 -22.99 7.84
CA PRO A 14 4.60 -21.81 7.11
C PRO A 14 6.11 -21.88 6.77
N GLY A 15 6.52 -21.19 5.72
CA GLY A 15 7.94 -21.06 5.37
C GLY A 15 8.66 -20.04 6.25
N ASP A 16 9.88 -20.35 6.67
CA ASP A 16 10.65 -19.51 7.60
C ASP A 16 11.12 -18.17 7.00
N LYS A 17 11.39 -18.15 5.68
CA LYS A 17 12.01 -17.00 4.98
C LYS A 17 11.56 -16.90 3.53
N SER A 18 11.60 -15.68 3.02
CA SER A 18 11.46 -15.38 1.58
C SER A 18 12.82 -15.41 0.88
N TYR A 19 12.90 -16.07 -0.28
CA TYR A 19 14.16 -16.27 -1.02
C TYR A 19 14.26 -15.44 -2.32
N GLY A 20 13.37 -14.46 -2.54
CA GLY A 20 13.23 -13.74 -3.81
C GLY A 20 14.52 -13.04 -4.30
N ILE A 21 15.24 -12.33 -3.42
CA ILE A 21 16.51 -11.66 -3.79
C ILE A 21 17.57 -12.67 -4.27
N HIS A 22 17.64 -13.83 -3.62
CA HIS A 22 18.57 -14.88 -4.00
C HIS A 22 18.21 -15.53 -5.34
N VAL A 23 16.90 -15.72 -5.61
CA VAL A 23 16.43 -16.19 -6.92
C VAL A 23 16.76 -15.17 -8.01
N ALA A 24 16.57 -13.88 -7.75
CA ALA A 24 16.93 -12.81 -8.68
C ALA A 24 18.43 -12.77 -8.99
N GLN A 25 19.28 -12.99 -7.98
CA GLN A 25 20.72 -13.13 -8.15
C GLN A 25 21.07 -14.35 -9.02
N MET A 26 20.42 -15.49 -8.80
CA MET A 26 20.58 -16.69 -9.64
C MET A 26 20.11 -16.47 -11.08
N ALA A 27 19.08 -15.64 -11.28
CA ALA A 27 18.58 -15.25 -12.60
C ALA A 27 19.49 -14.24 -13.33
N GLY A 28 20.57 -13.78 -12.69
CA GLY A 28 21.56 -12.90 -13.31
C GLY A 28 21.14 -11.44 -13.38
N LEU A 29 20.24 -10.99 -12.48
CA LEU A 29 19.88 -9.57 -12.42
C LEU A 29 21.11 -8.70 -12.08
N PRO A 30 21.12 -7.42 -12.51
CA PRO A 30 22.24 -6.52 -12.25
C PRO A 30 22.55 -6.38 -10.76
N LYS A 31 23.85 -6.41 -10.41
CA LYS A 31 24.31 -6.32 -9.01
C LYS A 31 23.81 -5.08 -8.27
N GLN A 32 23.66 -3.96 -8.97
CA GLN A 32 23.13 -2.71 -8.41
C GLN A 32 21.69 -2.88 -7.91
N VAL A 33 20.85 -3.61 -8.65
CA VAL A 33 19.47 -3.91 -8.27
C VAL A 33 19.44 -4.82 -7.04
N ILE A 34 20.27 -5.87 -7.03
CA ILE A 34 20.39 -6.80 -5.89
C ILE A 34 20.85 -6.07 -4.62
N SER A 35 21.85 -5.18 -4.74
CA SER A 35 22.36 -4.37 -3.62
C SER A 35 21.27 -3.47 -3.05
N ARG A 36 20.59 -2.72 -3.93
CA ARG A 36 19.52 -1.80 -3.51
C ARG A 36 18.37 -2.55 -2.83
N ALA A 37 17.95 -3.70 -3.37
CA ALA A 37 16.91 -4.52 -2.77
C ALA A 37 17.32 -5.03 -1.38
N THR A 38 18.58 -5.42 -1.21
CA THR A 38 19.14 -5.88 0.07
C THR A 38 19.17 -4.75 1.11
N GLU A 39 19.55 -3.54 0.70
CA GLU A 39 19.53 -2.36 1.58
C GLU A 39 18.11 -2.04 2.08
N ILE A 40 17.11 -2.07 1.19
CA ILE A 40 15.71 -1.83 1.55
C ILE A 40 15.24 -2.91 2.53
N LEU A 41 15.57 -4.18 2.26
CA LEU A 41 15.21 -5.29 3.15
C LEU A 41 15.80 -5.08 4.56
N ASN A 42 17.09 -4.76 4.63
CA ASN A 42 17.77 -4.52 5.90
C ASN A 42 17.18 -3.32 6.65
N TYR A 43 16.83 -2.25 5.94
CA TYR A 43 16.15 -1.10 6.52
C TYR A 43 14.81 -1.49 7.15
N HIS A 44 14.00 -2.31 6.48
CA HIS A 44 12.73 -2.76 7.02
C HIS A 44 12.90 -3.71 8.20
N ILE A 45 13.86 -4.64 8.17
CA ILE A 45 14.13 -5.56 9.28
C ILE A 45 14.60 -4.80 10.54
N GLN A 46 15.42 -3.77 10.37
CA GLN A 46 15.97 -2.99 11.48
C GLN A 46 14.95 -2.01 12.07
N ASN A 47 14.13 -1.38 11.23
CA ASN A 47 13.18 -0.35 11.67
C ASN A 47 11.78 -0.91 11.99
N HIS A 48 11.49 -2.15 11.58
CA HIS A 48 10.28 -2.89 11.93
C HIS A 48 10.68 -4.32 12.33
N PRO A 49 11.04 -4.58 13.60
CA PRO A 49 11.18 -5.95 14.06
C PRO A 49 9.83 -6.64 13.85
N THR A 50 9.86 -7.74 13.12
CA THR A 50 8.70 -8.55 12.71
C THR A 50 7.74 -8.82 13.86
N GLU A 51 6.55 -8.22 13.81
CA GLU A 51 5.39 -8.83 14.45
C GLU A 51 4.96 -10.01 13.58
N SER A 52 5.45 -11.19 13.96
CA SER A 52 4.79 -12.45 13.65
C SER A 52 3.52 -12.54 14.48
N LYS A 53 2.51 -11.79 14.10
CA LYS A 53 1.11 -12.08 14.38
C LYS A 53 0.35 -11.86 13.09
N SER A 54 -0.61 -12.74 12.85
CA SER A 54 -1.59 -12.67 11.78
C SER A 54 -2.42 -11.39 11.91
N GLU A 55 -1.85 -10.25 11.58
CA GLU A 55 -2.57 -9.03 11.32
C GLU A 55 -1.96 -8.51 10.02
N ILE A 56 -2.79 -8.52 8.98
CA ILE A 56 -2.59 -7.68 7.79
C ILE A 56 -2.05 -6.36 8.32
N PRO A 57 -0.89 -5.83 7.86
CA PRO A 57 -0.55 -4.46 8.21
C PRO A 57 -1.65 -3.65 7.56
N VAL A 58 -2.68 -3.31 8.34
CA VAL A 58 -3.67 -2.34 7.96
C VAL A 58 -2.80 -1.18 7.56
N ALA A 59 -2.94 -0.81 6.30
CA ALA A 59 -2.17 0.24 5.72
C ALA A 59 -2.66 1.53 6.38
N ASP A 60 -2.42 1.73 7.67
CA ASP A 60 -3.04 2.79 8.46
C ASP A 60 -2.65 4.15 7.89
N ASN A 61 -1.45 4.27 7.32
CA ASN A 61 -1.06 5.48 6.60
C ASN A 61 -1.68 5.62 5.20
N GLN A 62 -2.02 4.52 4.54
CA GLN A 62 -2.63 4.54 3.20
C GLN A 62 -4.16 4.68 3.29
N LEU A 63 -4.82 3.92 4.18
CA LEU A 63 -6.20 4.15 4.62
C LEU A 63 -6.34 5.55 5.20
N SER A 64 -5.45 6.03 6.07
CA SER A 64 -5.53 7.41 6.57
C SER A 64 -5.52 8.46 5.45
N MET A 65 -4.79 8.21 4.35
CA MET A 65 -4.78 9.11 3.20
C MET A 65 -6.14 9.10 2.46
N PHE A 66 -6.77 7.93 2.32
CA PHE A 66 -8.11 7.79 1.73
C PHE A 66 -9.22 8.31 2.67
N GLU A 67 -9.17 7.99 3.95
CA GLU A 67 -10.08 8.49 5.00
C GLU A 67 -10.01 10.01 5.11
N LYS A 68 -8.83 10.61 4.96
CA LYS A 68 -8.67 12.07 4.95
C LYS A 68 -9.22 12.72 3.68
N ALA A 69 -9.22 12.02 2.55
CA ALA A 69 -9.87 12.49 1.33
C ALA A 69 -11.39 12.38 1.45
N GLU A 70 -11.90 11.26 1.96
CA GLU A 70 -13.32 11.04 2.25
C GLU A 70 -13.85 12.01 3.31
N SER A 71 -13.09 12.31 4.36
CA SER A 71 -13.50 13.24 5.41
C SER A 71 -13.72 14.65 4.85
N LYS A 72 -12.83 15.11 3.95
CA LYS A 72 -12.97 16.41 3.28
C LYS A 72 -14.22 16.46 2.41
N LEU A 73 -14.49 15.40 1.63
CA LEU A 73 -15.71 15.31 0.83
C LEU A 73 -16.96 15.31 1.72
N LYS A 74 -16.93 14.57 2.83
CA LYS A 74 -18.02 14.50 3.80
C LYS A 74 -18.30 15.83 4.50
N GLU A 75 -17.26 16.60 4.81
CA GLU A 75 -17.37 17.96 5.35
C GLU A 75 -17.94 18.96 4.33
N ASP A 76 -17.61 18.83 3.04
CA ASP A 76 -18.18 19.67 2.00
C ASP A 76 -19.66 19.34 1.78
N LEU A 77 -20.03 18.05 1.80
CA LEU A 77 -21.42 17.59 1.66
C LEU A 77 -22.29 17.97 2.86
N SER A 78 -21.77 17.97 4.08
CA SER A 78 -22.54 18.32 5.29
C SER A 78 -22.90 19.81 5.36
N LYS A 79 -22.14 20.67 4.67
CA LYS A 79 -22.41 22.11 4.56
C LYS A 79 -23.44 22.44 3.49
N LEU A 80 -23.80 21.47 2.64
CA LEU A 80 -24.72 21.69 1.53
C LEU A 80 -26.17 21.59 2.02
N ASP A 81 -26.92 22.68 1.87
CA ASP A 81 -28.33 22.71 2.21
C ASP A 81 -29.17 22.26 1.01
N VAL A 82 -29.40 20.94 0.92
CA VAL A 82 -30.13 20.31 -0.20
C VAL A 82 -31.54 20.88 -0.38
N LEU A 83 -32.17 21.37 0.69
CA LEU A 83 -33.56 21.80 0.67
C LEU A 83 -33.75 23.22 0.15
N ASN A 84 -32.69 24.03 0.12
CA ASN A 84 -32.77 25.45 -0.23
C ASN A 84 -32.01 25.81 -1.52
N ILE A 85 -31.43 24.84 -2.24
CA ILE A 85 -30.77 25.10 -3.53
C ILE A 85 -31.73 24.97 -4.71
N SER A 86 -31.56 25.85 -5.71
CA SER A 86 -32.21 25.69 -7.01
C SER A 86 -31.69 24.43 -7.71
N PRO A 87 -32.51 23.70 -8.49
CA PRO A 87 -32.05 22.56 -9.28
C PRO A 87 -30.86 22.89 -10.20
N LEU A 88 -30.78 24.12 -10.70
CA LEU A 88 -29.63 24.56 -11.51
C LEU A 88 -28.36 24.71 -10.67
N ASP A 89 -28.48 25.31 -9.50
CA ASP A 89 -27.36 25.51 -8.57
C ASP A 89 -26.87 24.17 -8.00
N ALA A 90 -27.77 23.21 -7.80
CA ALA A 90 -27.43 21.84 -7.40
C ALA A 90 -26.47 21.17 -8.40
N ILE A 91 -26.77 21.29 -9.71
CA ILE A 91 -25.92 20.74 -10.76
C ILE A 91 -24.54 21.43 -10.77
N GLN A 92 -24.51 22.76 -10.61
CA GLN A 92 -23.26 23.51 -10.56
C GLN A 92 -22.40 23.14 -9.34
N GLN A 93 -23.01 22.98 -8.16
CA GLN A 93 -22.36 22.54 -6.93
C GLN A 93 -21.79 21.12 -7.06
N LEU A 94 -22.54 20.20 -7.67
CA LEU A 94 -22.08 18.83 -7.93
C LEU A 94 -20.90 18.79 -8.91
N ASP A 95 -20.92 19.59 -9.98
CA ASP A 95 -19.79 19.70 -10.92
C ASP A 95 -18.54 20.28 -10.24
N ALA A 96 -18.71 21.29 -9.39
CA ALA A 96 -17.63 21.86 -8.60
C ALA A 96 -17.01 20.83 -7.63
N LEU A 97 -17.83 20.02 -6.96
CA LEU A 97 -17.37 18.95 -6.07
C LEU A 97 -16.59 17.88 -6.83
N LYS A 98 -17.08 17.47 -8.01
CA LYS A 98 -16.41 16.50 -8.87
C LYS A 98 -15.00 16.97 -9.26
N LYS A 99 -14.88 18.22 -9.71
CA LYS A 99 -13.59 18.84 -10.07
C LYS A 99 -12.64 19.00 -8.88
N LYS A 100 -13.15 19.39 -7.71
CA LYS A 100 -12.35 19.63 -6.49
C LYS A 100 -11.75 18.35 -5.93
N HIS A 101 -12.45 17.22 -6.06
CA HIS A 101 -12.04 15.91 -5.51
C HIS A 101 -11.53 14.93 -6.58
N GLY A 102 -11.45 15.34 -7.86
CA GLY A 102 -10.86 14.54 -8.94
C GLY A 102 -11.67 13.30 -9.33
N LEU A 103 -13.00 13.37 -9.17
CA LEU A 103 -13.97 12.31 -9.52
C LEU A 103 -14.39 12.35 -11.00
#